data_AF-A0A355A3G0-F1
#
_entry.id   AF-A0A355A3G0-F1
#
_cell.length_a   1.000
_cell.length_b   1.000
_cell.length_c   1.000
_cell.angle_alpha   90.00
_cell.angle_beta   90.00
_cell.angle_gamma   90.00
#
_symmetry.space_group_name_H-M   'P 1'
#
loop_
_entity.id
_entity.type
_entity.pdbx_description
1 polymer ?
#
loop_
_entity_poly.entity_id
_entity_poly.type
_entity_poly.pdbx_seq_one_letter_code
_entity_poly.pdbx_strand_id
1 'polypeptide(L)' 'MGHGSKVNYLQPQKLKVWLGTAGELCVSPDGEKTYQHVKIFRTRPISAPNKYLSFRVGHTQTEQEELGVLIDLKPLPA' A
#
# COMPACT_ATOMS: atom_id res chain seq x y z
N MET A 1 -20.61 -4.45 18.87
CA MET A 1 -20.85 -3.92 17.51
C MET A 1 -19.51 -3.93 16.80
N GLY A 2 -19.33 -4.82 15.82
CA GLY A 2 -18.05 -5.00 15.15
C GLY A 2 -17.74 -3.79 14.28
N HIS A 3 -16.66 -3.06 14.60
CA HIS A 3 -16.01 -2.21 13.62
C HIS A 3 -15.52 -3.14 12.51
N GLY A 4 -16.30 -3.29 11.44
CA GLY A 4 -15.79 -3.89 10.22
C GLY A 4 -14.61 -3.05 9.78
N SER A 5 -13.39 -3.58 9.90
CA SER A 5 -12.17 -2.92 9.45
C SER A 5 -12.36 -2.58 7.98
N LYS A 6 -12.70 -1.31 7.72
CA LYS A 6 -13.02 -0.85 6.37
C LYS A 6 -11.70 -0.88 5.60
N VAL A 7 -11.59 -1.79 4.63
CA VAL A 7 -10.39 -1.89 3.80
C VAL A 7 -10.21 -0.55 3.09
N ASN A 8 -9.05 0.09 3.30
CA ASN A 8 -8.72 1.33 2.61
C ASN A 8 -8.18 1.00 1.23
N TYR A 9 -8.92 1.37 0.18
CA TYR A 9 -8.48 1.11 -1.20
C TYR A 9 -7.74 2.32 -1.77
N LEU A 10 -6.47 2.09 -2.08
CA LEU A 10 -5.60 3.09 -2.70
C LEU A 10 -6.01 3.29 -4.15
N GLN A 11 -6.05 4.56 -4.57
CA GLN A 11 -6.40 4.94 -5.93
C GLN A 11 -5.11 5.05 -6.76
N PRO A 12 -4.90 4.20 -7.79
CA PRO A 12 -3.66 4.20 -8.56
C PRO A 12 -3.26 5.58 -9.09
N GLN A 13 -4.24 6.36 -9.56
CA GLN A 13 -4.04 7.69 -10.14
C GLN A 13 -3.62 8.76 -9.12
N LYS A 14 -3.78 8.51 -7.80
CA LYS A 14 -3.34 9.42 -6.73
C LYS A 14 -2.09 8.90 -6.02
N LEU A 15 -1.84 7.60 -6.11
CA LEU A 15 -0.74 6.94 -5.44
C LEU A 15 0.58 7.33 -6.07
N LYS A 16 1.43 8.01 -5.30
CA LYS A 16 2.82 8.29 -5.66
C LYS A 16 3.72 7.31 -4.92
N VAL A 17 4.63 6.66 -5.65
CA VAL A 17 5.60 5.71 -5.10
C VAL A 17 6.98 6.07 -5.65
N TRP A 18 7.99 6.17 -4.78
CA TRP A 18 9.37 6.49 -5.16
C TRP A 18 10.36 5.92 -4.15
N LEU A 19 11.65 5.90 -4.51
CA LEU A 19 12.72 5.56 -3.58
C LEU A 19 13.25 6.83 -2.92
N GLY A 20 13.39 6.80 -1.60
CA GLY A 20 14.06 7.81 -0.82
C GLY A 20 15.58 7.79 -1.01
N THR A 21 16.26 8.77 -0.43
CA THR A 21 17.71 8.95 -0.61
C THR A 21 18.54 7.86 0.08
N ALA A 22 17.98 7.17 1.07
CA ALA A 22 18.62 6.02 1.72
C ALA A 22 18.16 4.67 1.11
N GLY A 23 17.45 4.70 -0.03
CA GLY A 23 16.95 3.52 -0.73
C GLY A 23 15.69 2.91 -0.12
N GLU A 24 15.08 3.55 0.88
CA GLU A 24 13.79 3.16 1.43
C GLU A 24 12.65 3.46 0.46
N LEU A 25 11.61 2.64 0.46
CA LEU A 25 10.42 2.92 -0.32
C LEU A 25 9.55 3.98 0.38
N CYS A 26 9.22 5.03 -0.37
CA CYS A 26 8.36 6.13 0.05
C CYS A 26 7.05 6.08 -0.74
N VAL A 27 5.94 6.34 -0.04
CA VAL A 27 4.61 6.34 -0.65
C VAL A 27 3.78 7.52 -0.16
N SER A 28 3.06 8.16 -1.08
CA SER A 28 2.01 9.12 -0.77
C SER A 28 0.69 8.66 -1.42
N PRO A 29 -0.28 8.18 -0.61
CA PRO A 29 -1.58 7.70 -1.11
C PRO A 29 -2.43 8.73 -1.84
N ASP A 30 -2.35 9.99 -1.41
CA ASP A 30 -3.21 11.10 -1.83
C ASP A 30 -2.42 12.31 -2.37
N GLY A 31 -1.10 12.28 -2.26
CA GLY A 31 -0.21 13.38 -2.63
C GLY A 31 0.01 14.41 -1.51
N GLU A 32 -0.65 14.27 -0.36
CA GLU A 32 -0.56 15.20 0.77
C GLU A 32 0.38 14.66 1.85
N LYS A 33 0.17 13.41 2.27
CA LYS A 33 0.99 12.78 3.31
C LYS A 33 1.98 11.80 2.70
N THR A 34 3.23 11.90 3.12
CA THR A 34 4.30 10.96 2.73
C THR A 34 4.61 10.00 3.87
N TYR A 35 4.72 8.72 3.54
CA TYR A 35 5.11 7.64 4.43
C TYR A 35 6.45 7.06 3.95
N GLN A 36 7.40 6.88 4.88
CA GLN A 36 8.70 6.28 4.64
C GLN A 36 8.74 4.84 5.18
N HIS A 37 9.75 4.06 4.79
CA HIS A 37 9.90 2.66 5.20
C HIS A 37 8.69 1.79 4.86
N VAL A 38 8.12 2.02 3.68
CA VAL A 38 6.95 1.27 3.22
C VAL A 38 7.38 -0.09 2.68
N LYS A 39 6.60 -1.13 2.98
CA LYS A 39 6.76 -2.48 2.45
C LYS A 39 5.52 -2.86 1.65
N ILE A 40 5.74 -3.52 0.52
CA ILE A 40 4.67 -3.96 -0.38
C ILE A 40 4.54 -5.48 -0.28
N PHE A 41 3.32 -5.95 -0.02
CA PHE A 41 2.99 -7.36 0.01
C PHE A 41 1.95 -7.70 -1.05
N ARG A 42 2.22 -8.72 -1.86
CA ARG A 42 1.19 -9.27 -2.73
C ARG A 42 0.21 -10.10 -1.92
N THR A 43 -1.02 -9.62 -1.77
CA THR A 43 -2.07 -10.34 -1.06
C THR A 43 -2.82 -11.24 -2.05
N ARG A 44 -3.21 -12.44 -1.58
CA ARG A 44 -3.91 -13.44 -2.40
C ARG A 44 -5.31 -13.71 -1.84
N PRO A 45 -6.26 -12.76 -1.92
CA PRO A 45 -7.63 -13.05 -1.52
C PRO A 45 -8.21 -14.13 -2.44
N ILE A 46 -9.03 -15.01 -1.87
CA ILE A 46 -9.60 -16.19 -2.55
C ILE A 46 -10.34 -15.79 -3.84
N SER A 47 -11.05 -14.66 -3.82
CA SER A 47 -11.85 -14.17 -4.95
C SER A 47 -11.02 -13.59 -6.09
N ALA A 48 -9.77 -13.16 -5.84
CA ALA A 48 -8.91 -12.55 -6.86
C ALA A 48 -7.42 -12.59 -6.43
N PRO A 49 -6.77 -13.76 -6.52
CA PRO A 49 -5.48 -14.03 -5.87
C PRO A 49 -4.27 -13.27 -6.45
N ASN A 50 -4.44 -12.59 -7.58
CA ASN A 50 -3.37 -11.87 -8.27
C ASN A 50 -3.62 -10.36 -8.42
N LYS A 51 -4.64 -9.81 -7.76
CA LYS A 51 -5.09 -8.44 -8.04
C LYS A 51 -4.74 -7.41 -6.98
N TYR A 52 -4.06 -7.78 -5.90
CA TYR A 52 -3.95 -6.88 -4.74
C TYR A 52 -2.52 -6.74 -4.24
N LEU A 53 -2.12 -5.49 -4.01
CA LEU A 53 -0.93 -5.13 -3.26
C LEU A 53 -1.32 -4.39 -2.00
N SER A 54 -0.88 -4.89 -0.85
CA SER A 54 -1.00 -4.23 0.45
C SER A 54 0.25 -3.39 0.69
N PHE A 55 0.06 -2.10 0.97
CA PHE A 55 1.10 -1.17 1.35
C PHE A 55 1.09 -1.03 2.87
N ARG A 56 2.23 -1.30 3.51
CA ARG A 56 2.36 -1.27 4.96
C ARG A 56 3.51 -0.38 5.38
N VAL A 57 3.33 0.42 6.43
CA VAL A 57 4.36 1.28 6.99
C VAL A 57 4.85 0.68 8.32
N GLY A 58 6.16 0.66 8.54
CA GLY A 58 6.74 0.21 9.81
C GLY A 58 8.11 -0.43 9.65
N HIS A 59 8.94 -0.32 10.68
CA HIS A 59 10.31 -0.82 10.66
C HIS A 59 10.34 -2.35 10.83
N THR A 60 9.64 -2.87 11.84
CA THR A 60 9.57 -4.31 12.14
C THR A 60 8.29 -4.96 11.61
N GLN A 61 8.17 -6.29 11.70
CA GLN A 61 6.95 -6.99 11.25
C GLN A 61 5.76 -6.75 12.18
N THR A 62 6.02 -6.61 13.48
CA THR A 62 5.02 -6.43 14.53
C THR A 62 4.46 -5.02 14.60
N GLU A 63 5.19 -4.03 14.08
CA GLU A 63 4.80 -2.62 14.04
C GLU A 63 4.15 -2.19 12.71
N GLN A 64 4.04 -3.11 11.75
CA GLN A 64 3.53 -2.76 10.43
C GLN A 64 2.03 -2.50 10.45
N GLU A 65 1.65 -1.28 10.05
CA GLU A 65 0.27 -0.88 9.85
C GLU A 65 -0.06 -0.81 8.37
N GLU A 66 -1.23 -1.33 7.97
CA GLU A 66 -1.67 -1.28 6.58
C GLU A 66 -2.19 0.11 6.23
N LEU A 67 -1.49 0.79 5.31
CA LEU A 67 -1.92 2.06 4.74
C LEU A 67 -3.14 1.88 3.83
N GLY A 68 -3.15 0.77 3.09
CA GLY A 68 -4.24 0.38 2.21
C GLY A 68 -3.84 -0.64 1.16
N VAL A 69 -4.79 -0.97 0.31
CA VAL A 69 -4.66 -1.97 -0.74
C VAL A 69 -4.88 -1.33 -2.11
N LEU A 70 -3.96 -1.53 -3.03
CA LEU A 70 -4.15 -1.20 -4.44
C LEU A 70 -4.86 -2.38 -5.14
N ILE A 71 -5.96 -2.09 -5.83
CA ILE A 71 -6.66 -3.08 -6.67
C ILE A 71 -6.20 -2.90 -8.11
N ASP A 72 -5.65 -3.98 -8.66
CA ASP A 72 -5.13 -4.10 -10.02
C ASP A 72 -3.83 -3.30 -10.27
N LEU A 73 -2.84 -3.96 -10.87
CA LEU A 73 -1.55 -3.37 -11.25
C LEU A 73 -1.53 -2.87 -12.69
N LYS A 74 -2.54 -3.25 -13.49
CA LYS A 74 -2.69 -2.74 -14.86
C LYS A 74 -2.64 -1.21 -15.00
N PRO A 75 -3.17 -0.40 -14.06
CA PRO A 75 -3.11 1.05 -14.17
C PRO A 75 -1.81 1.67 -13.64
N LEU A 76 -0.85 0.91 -13.09
CA LEU A 76 0.43 1.49 -12.69
C LEU A 76 1.25 1.82 -13.93
N PRO A 77 1.73 3.07 -14.08
CA PRO A 77 2.64 3.42 -15.16
C PRO A 77 3.93 2.59 -15.07
N ALA A 78 4.49 2.24 -16.24
CA ALA A 78 5.72 1.48 -16.37
C ALA A 78 6.95 2.24 -15.86
#